data_AF-A0A1L2EDU7-F1
#
_entry.id   AF-A0A1L2EDU7-F1
#
_cell.length_a   1.000
_cell.length_b   1.000
_cell.length_c   1.000
_cell.angle_alpha   90.00
_cell.angle_beta   90.00
_cell.angle_gamma   90.00
#
_symmetry.space_group_name_H-M   'P 1'
#
loop_
_entity.id
_entity.type
_entity.pdbx_description
1 polymer ?
#
loop_
_entity_poly.entity_id
_entity_poly.type
_entity_poly.pdbx_seq_one_letter_code
_entity_poly.pdbx_strand_id
1 'polypeptide(L)'
;MFFCFYKILFFLADLLKIQRKSFYTFLSKGLIEQLSEKKAFFSIKKDMKIILFSKYYQLIEPRDNIQQSIVHSKTFGCKLFIPVL
;
A
#
# COMPACT_ATOMS: atom_id res chain seq x y z
N MET A 1 13.59 33.76 -3.05
CA MET A 1 13.07 33.71 -4.44
C MET A 1 12.76 32.29 -4.93
N PHE A 2 13.50 31.24 -4.52
CA PHE A 2 13.19 29.84 -4.89
C PHE A 2 11.90 29.27 -4.27
N PHE A 3 11.54 29.70 -3.05
CA PHE A 3 10.39 29.14 -2.31
C PHE A 3 9.02 29.45 -2.94
N CYS A 4 8.87 30.62 -3.58
CA CYS A 4 7.64 31.01 -4.28
C CYS A 4 7.43 30.18 -5.56
N PHE A 5 8.52 29.85 -6.28
CA PHE A 5 8.46 29.04 -7.49
C PHE A 5 7.97 27.61 -7.22
N TYR A 6 8.40 26.99 -6.10
CA TYR A 6 7.93 25.66 -5.69
C TYR A 6 6.43 25.61 -5.36
N LYS A 7 5.89 26.66 -4.71
CA LYS A 7 4.45 26.76 -4.44
C LYS A 7 3.63 26.83 -5.73
N ILE A 8 4.13 27.56 -6.73
CA ILE A 8 3.47 27.72 -8.03
C ILE A 8 3.52 26.42 -8.84
N LEU A 9 4.62 25.66 -8.77
CA LEU A 9 4.75 24.37 -9.45
C LEU A 9 3.76 23.32 -8.90
N PHE A 10 3.51 23.32 -7.59
CA PHE A 10 2.44 22.53 -6.95
C PHE A 10 1.02 22.93 -7.39
N PHE A 11 0.85 24.16 -7.88
CA PHE A 11 -0.43 24.70 -8.31
C PHE A 11 -0.69 24.46 -9.81
N LEU A 12 0.35 24.52 -10.65
CA LEU A 12 0.26 24.31 -12.11
C LEU A 12 0.19 22.85 -12.53
N ALA A 13 0.96 21.99 -11.86
CA ALA A 13 0.79 20.55 -11.95
C ALA A 13 0.31 20.11 -10.57
N ASP A 14 -0.87 19.50 -10.47
CA ASP A 14 -1.32 18.88 -9.22
C ASP A 14 -0.48 17.61 -8.99
N LEU A 15 0.81 17.81 -8.65
CA LEU A 15 1.79 16.77 -8.39
C LEU A 15 1.32 15.89 -7.22
N LEU A 16 0.58 16.47 -6.28
CA LEU A 16 -0.07 15.72 -5.21
C LEU A 16 -1.14 14.78 -5.76
N LYS A 17 -1.94 15.19 -6.75
CA LYS A 17 -2.90 14.31 -7.41
C LYS A 17 -2.21 13.17 -8.12
N ILE A 18 -1.06 13.38 -8.76
CA ILE A 18 -0.29 12.27 -9.35
C ILE A 18 0.10 11.26 -8.27
N GLN A 19 0.67 11.73 -7.15
CA GLN A 19 1.07 10.85 -6.03
C GLN A 19 -0.13 10.11 -5.42
N ARG A 20 -1.21 10.83 -5.09
CA ARG A 20 -2.44 10.24 -4.52
C ARG A 20 -3.08 9.23 -5.47
N LYS A 21 -3.18 9.57 -6.77
CA LYS A 21 -3.78 8.69 -7.78
C LYS A 21 -2.96 7.44 -8.00
N SER A 22 -1.63 7.58 -8.06
CA SER A 22 -0.71 6.45 -8.20
C SER A 22 -0.84 5.49 -7.03
N PHE A 23 -0.76 6.01 -5.79
CA PHE A 23 -0.90 5.18 -4.59
C PHE A 23 -2.29 4.53 -4.49
N TYR A 24 -3.37 5.26 -4.78
CA TYR A 24 -4.72 4.69 -4.84
C TYR A 24 -4.85 3.58 -5.89
N THR A 25 -4.21 3.74 -7.06
CA THR A 25 -4.22 2.72 -8.11
C THR A 25 -3.44 1.48 -7.69
N PHE A 26 -2.30 1.66 -7.01
CA PHE A 26 -1.54 0.56 -6.43
C PHE A 26 -2.40 -0.24 -5.43
N LEU A 27 -3.08 0.44 -4.49
CA LEU A 27 -3.95 -0.26 -3.53
C LEU A 27 -5.14 -0.92 -4.23
N SER A 28 -5.88 -0.20 -5.05
CA SER A 28 -7.13 -0.72 -5.64
C SER A 28 -6.93 -1.82 -6.70
N LYS A 29 -5.77 -1.86 -7.38
CA LYS A 29 -5.52 -2.79 -8.49
C LYS A 29 -4.16 -3.46 -8.41
N GLY A 30 -3.08 -2.68 -8.31
CA GLY A 30 -1.71 -3.20 -8.42
C GLY A 30 -1.38 -4.30 -7.41
N LEU A 31 -1.77 -4.11 -6.15
CA LEU A 31 -1.53 -5.10 -5.10
C LEU A 31 -2.29 -6.41 -5.36
N ILE A 32 -3.55 -6.31 -5.82
CA ILE A 32 -4.37 -7.47 -6.17
C ILE A 32 -3.75 -8.23 -7.34
N GLU A 33 -3.31 -7.52 -8.39
CA GLU A 33 -2.67 -8.10 -9.57
C GLU A 33 -1.43 -8.89 -9.16
N GLN A 34 -0.52 -8.27 -8.39
CA GLN A 34 0.72 -8.90 -7.94
C GLN A 34 0.48 -10.12 -7.03
N LEU A 35 -0.45 -10.01 -6.07
CA LEU A 35 -0.82 -11.14 -5.22
C LEU A 35 -1.51 -12.27 -6.02
N SER A 36 -2.14 -11.96 -7.15
CA SER A 36 -2.82 -12.94 -7.98
C SER A 36 -1.90 -13.68 -8.95
N GLU A 37 -0.66 -13.22 -9.15
CA GLU A 37 0.34 -13.93 -9.96
C GLU A 37 0.75 -15.26 -9.31
N LYS A 38 0.81 -15.30 -7.97
CA LYS A 38 1.10 -16.51 -7.19
C LYS A 38 -0.09 -16.91 -6.33
N LYS A 39 -1.15 -17.42 -6.97
CA LYS A 39 -2.41 -17.80 -6.28
C LYS A 39 -2.27 -18.88 -5.22
N ALA A 40 -1.26 -19.74 -5.34
CA ALA A 40 -1.08 -20.85 -4.42
C ALA A 40 0.38 -21.07 -4.05
N PHE A 41 0.60 -21.33 -2.76
CA PHE A 41 1.88 -21.81 -2.24
C PHE A 41 1.75 -23.27 -1.84
N PHE A 42 2.80 -24.03 -2.08
CA PHE A 42 2.89 -25.43 -1.69
C PHE A 42 3.90 -25.57 -0.55
N SER A 43 3.58 -26.43 0.42
CA SER A 43 4.57 -26.92 1.38
C SER A 43 5.73 -27.61 0.64
N ILE A 44 6.92 -27.62 1.26
CA ILE A 44 8.11 -28.30 0.73
C ILE A 44 7.81 -29.77 0.39
N LYS A 45 6.94 -30.41 1.19
CA LYS A 45 6.52 -31.81 0.99
C LYS A 45 5.32 -31.96 0.04
N LYS A 46 4.76 -30.85 -0.47
CA LYS A 46 3.56 -30.77 -1.33
C LYS A 46 2.28 -31.41 -0.75
N ASP A 47 2.26 -31.62 0.54
CA ASP A 47 1.12 -32.14 1.32
C ASP A 47 0.08 -31.06 1.65
N MET A 48 0.52 -29.80 1.74
CA MET A 48 -0.33 -28.64 2.00
C MET A 48 -0.31 -27.67 0.81
N LYS A 49 -1.49 -27.14 0.48
CA LYS A 49 -1.69 -26.09 -0.51
C LYS A 49 -2.38 -24.91 0.17
N ILE A 50 -1.74 -23.75 0.15
CA ILE A 50 -2.31 -22.50 0.64
C ILE A 50 -2.79 -21.71 -0.58
N ILE A 51 -4.04 -21.32 -0.61
CA ILE A 51 -4.67 -20.54 -1.68
C ILE A 51 -4.92 -19.12 -1.16
N LEU A 52 -4.37 -18.12 -1.86
CA LEU A 52 -4.56 -16.71 -1.55
C LEU A 52 -5.84 -16.17 -2.18
N PHE A 53 -6.67 -15.49 -1.39
CA PHE A 53 -7.80 -14.71 -1.92
C PHE A 53 -7.46 -13.22 -2.04
N SER A 54 -6.57 -12.91 -2.97
CA SER A 54 -5.99 -11.58 -3.18
C SER A 54 -7.01 -10.45 -3.33
N LYS A 55 -8.20 -10.72 -3.88
CA LYS A 55 -9.27 -9.71 -4.06
C LYS A 55 -9.93 -9.26 -2.75
N TYR A 56 -9.83 -10.06 -1.69
CA TYR A 56 -10.45 -9.79 -0.40
C TYR A 56 -9.44 -9.34 0.66
N TYR A 57 -8.29 -8.83 0.22
CA TYR A 57 -7.32 -8.27 1.16
C TYR A 57 -7.92 -7.06 1.89
N GLN A 58 -7.48 -6.84 3.13
CA GLN A 58 -7.91 -5.70 3.94
C GLN A 58 -6.69 -4.97 4.49
N LEU A 59 -6.80 -3.65 4.59
CA LEU A 59 -5.84 -2.79 5.30
C LEU A 59 -6.46 -2.37 6.61
N ILE A 60 -5.79 -2.70 7.71
CA ILE A 60 -6.19 -2.24 9.05
C ILE A 60 -5.56 -0.87 9.27
N GLU A 61 -6.33 0.06 9.79
CA GLU A 61 -5.85 1.41 10.07
C GLU A 61 -4.53 1.40 10.89
N PRO A 62 -3.61 2.34 10.59
CA PRO A 62 -2.37 2.48 11.35
C PRO A 62 -2.65 2.65 12.84
N ARG A 63 -1.87 1.95 13.67
CA ARG A 63 -1.99 2.04 15.13
C ARG A 63 -1.62 3.43 15.66
N ASP A 64 -0.51 3.97 15.14
CA ASP A 64 0.02 5.26 15.52
C ASP A 64 -0.41 6.27 14.45
N ASN A 65 -0.83 7.48 14.85
CA ASN A 65 -1.08 8.56 13.89
C ASN A 65 0.25 9.13 13.33
N ILE A 66 0.17 10.05 12.36
CA ILE A 66 1.35 10.62 11.69
C ILE A 66 2.31 11.27 12.70
N GLN A 67 1.79 12.08 13.64
CA GLN A 67 2.60 12.79 14.62
C GLN A 67 3.30 11.83 15.58
N GLN A 68 2.56 10.83 16.07
CA GLN A 68 3.11 9.78 16.93
C GLN A 68 4.20 8.98 16.21
N SER A 69 4.01 8.68 14.92
CA SER A 69 5.01 7.96 14.13
C SER A 69 6.31 8.77 14.00
N ILE A 70 6.21 10.08 13.79
CA ILE A 70 7.37 10.99 13.74
C ILE A 70 8.09 11.03 15.09
N VAL A 71 7.36 11.28 16.18
CA VAL A 71 7.95 11.37 17.54
C VAL A 71 8.65 10.08 17.94
N HIS A 72 8.04 8.93 17.64
CA HIS A 72 8.61 7.64 17.96
C HIS A 72 9.63 7.14 16.93
N SER A 73 9.95 7.93 15.90
CA SER A 73 10.82 7.52 14.79
C SER A 73 10.40 6.18 14.16
N LYS A 74 9.09 5.96 14.02
CA LYS A 74 8.49 4.76 13.41
C LYS A 74 7.95 5.07 12.02
N THR A 75 7.91 4.04 11.19
CA THR A 75 7.21 4.09 9.90
C THR A 75 5.70 4.17 10.13
N PHE A 76 5.04 5.18 9.55
CA PHE A 76 3.58 5.26 9.50
C PHE A 76 3.05 4.21 8.51
N GLY A 77 2.51 3.12 9.03
CA GLY A 77 2.11 1.96 8.23
C GLY A 77 0.86 1.26 8.76
N CYS A 78 0.17 0.56 7.87
CA CYS A 78 -0.99 -0.27 8.16
C CYS A 78 -0.63 -1.77 8.14
N LYS A 79 -1.50 -2.61 8.70
CA LYS A 79 -1.37 -4.06 8.57
C LYS A 79 -2.17 -4.52 7.35
N LEU A 80 -1.56 -5.39 6.55
CA LEU A 80 -2.19 -6.06 5.42
C LEU A 80 -2.69 -7.44 5.88
N PHE A 81 -3.99 -7.68 5.73
CA PHE A 81 -4.62 -8.98 5.95
C PHE A 81 -5.05 -9.59 4.62
N ILE A 82 -4.75 -10.87 4.40
CA ILE A 82 -5.14 -11.60 3.19
C ILE A 82 -5.76 -12.92 3.62
N PRO A 83 -7.03 -13.19 3.27
CA PRO A 83 -7.66 -14.48 3.53
C PRO A 83 -6.96 -15.61 2.76
N VAL A 84 -6.83 -16.77 3.40
CA VAL A 84 -6.23 -17.98 2.81
C VAL A 84 -7.08 -19.22 3.10
N LEU A 85 -7.01 -20.21 2.20
CA LEU A 85 -7.58 -21.56 2.36
C LEU A 85 -6.50 -22.63 2.20
#